data_AF-A0A953ERU6-F1
#
_entry.id   AF-A0A953ERU6-F1
#
_cell.length_a   1.000
_cell.length_b   1.000
_cell.length_c   1.000
_cell.angle_alpha   90.00
_cell.angle_beta   90.00
_cell.angle_gamma   90.00
#
_symmetry.space_group_name_H-M   'P 1'
#
loop_
_entity.id
_entity.type
_entity.pdbx_description
1 polymer ?
#
loop_
_entity_poly.entity_id
_entity_poly.type
_entity_poly.pdbx_seq_one_letter_code
_entity_poly.pdbx_strand_id
1 'polypeptide(L)'
;DPGTGNVLTADHRPPELLRILSALHFNLNSSSVFGLAGVIAIGWLALVWLVVLLSGFYVWYWPGAKRWANATRVRRGRGRFTFQLDLHKAVGLLSFVPLVAVTVTGINFAFPSQVEDVVEIVTFGSYDPPSDALPLSQTRPGAKPIGEEAAMDIATALDTSIKVHYIDPTGGSSVATYGVVAEVDSAFLGMVGGQRDIEVAVDQYTGHVVSIEDHALDNFATRAYHEWFYPVHTGEFGGLTTRLLWVVLGLLPAVLAWSGTTMWLVRLKKRRRRAHRSSTPLSPGPQTEIGTEPQPEMP
;
A
#
# COMPACT_ATOMS: atom_id res chain seq x y z
N ASP A 1 -29.41 20.42 13.67
CA ASP A 1 -30.78 20.57 14.16
C ASP A 1 -31.59 21.26 13.07
N PRO A 2 -32.57 20.59 12.45
CA PRO A 2 -33.40 21.20 11.41
C PRO A 2 -34.32 22.33 11.93
N GLY A 3 -34.52 22.47 13.24
CA GLY A 3 -35.32 23.55 13.84
C GLY A 3 -34.54 24.81 14.22
N THR A 4 -33.25 24.70 14.54
CA THR A 4 -32.43 25.83 15.01
C THR A 4 -31.31 26.24 14.06
N GLY A 5 -31.04 25.46 13.00
CA GLY A 5 -29.94 25.72 12.07
C GLY A 5 -28.55 25.46 12.65
N ASN A 6 -28.46 25.04 13.91
CA ASN A 6 -27.21 24.65 14.53
C ASN A 6 -26.70 23.34 13.93
N VAL A 7 -25.45 23.35 13.48
CA VAL A 7 -24.70 22.17 13.05
C VAL A 7 -24.47 21.30 14.28
N LEU A 8 -25.31 20.27 14.48
CA LEU A 8 -25.22 19.38 15.64
C LEU A 8 -24.07 18.37 15.53
N THR A 9 -23.55 18.18 14.32
CA THR A 9 -22.35 17.40 14.05
C THR A 9 -21.63 18.13 12.93
N ALA A 10 -20.42 18.62 13.19
CA ALA A 10 -19.55 19.00 12.09
C ALA A 10 -19.33 17.72 11.28
N ASP A 11 -19.89 17.66 10.08
CA ASP A 11 -19.71 16.53 9.18
C ASP A 11 -18.23 16.52 8.76
N HIS A 12 -17.38 15.84 9.52
CA HIS A 12 -15.93 15.73 9.30
C HIS A 12 -15.61 14.86 8.06
N ARG A 13 -16.56 14.71 7.13
CA ARG A 13 -16.36 13.91 5.94
C ARG A 13 -15.27 14.56 5.08
N PRO A 14 -14.26 13.79 4.65
CA PRO A 14 -13.26 14.31 3.75
C PRO A 14 -13.89 14.80 2.44
N PRO A 15 -13.29 15.80 1.77
CA PRO A 15 -13.73 16.29 0.46
C PRO A 15 -14.05 15.17 -0.52
N GLU A 16 -15.03 15.39 -1.40
CA GLU A 16 -15.52 14.38 -2.35
C GLU A 16 -14.40 13.75 -3.19
N LEU A 17 -13.47 14.57 -3.68
CA LEU A 17 -12.31 14.08 -4.43
C LEU A 17 -11.48 13.07 -3.62
N LEU A 18 -11.21 13.36 -2.34
CA LEU A 18 -10.44 12.46 -1.49
C LEU A 18 -11.19 11.16 -1.23
N ARG A 19 -12.52 11.22 -1.08
CA ARG A 19 -13.37 10.01 -0.95
C ARG A 19 -13.30 9.16 -2.22
N ILE A 20 -13.40 9.76 -3.40
CA ILE A 20 -13.29 9.05 -4.68
C ILE A 20 -11.91 8.41 -4.83
N LEU A 21 -10.84 9.14 -4.53
CA LEU A 21 -9.48 8.63 -4.61
C LEU A 21 -9.25 7.50 -3.60
N SER A 22 -9.74 7.64 -2.36
CA SER A 22 -9.67 6.61 -1.33
C SER A 22 -10.45 5.37 -1.74
N ALA A 23 -11.66 5.52 -2.28
CA ALA A 23 -12.46 4.39 -2.75
C ALA A 23 -11.80 3.69 -3.95
N LEU A 24 -11.22 4.45 -4.88
CA LEU A 24 -10.43 3.90 -5.99
C LEU A 24 -9.23 3.10 -5.47
N HIS A 25 -8.50 3.64 -4.49
CA HIS A 25 -7.32 3.02 -3.91
C HIS A 25 -7.64 1.78 -3.08
N PHE A 26 -8.76 1.76 -2.37
CA PHE A 26 -9.12 0.68 -1.44
C PHE A 26 -9.97 -0.42 -2.09
N ASN A 27 -10.83 -0.09 -3.06
CA ASN A 27 -11.76 -1.05 -3.65
C ASN A 27 -12.11 -0.78 -5.12
N LEU A 28 -11.32 0.01 -5.85
CA LEU A 28 -11.58 0.40 -7.25
C LEU A 28 -12.91 1.17 -7.42
N ASN A 29 -13.36 1.86 -6.37
CA ASN A 29 -14.63 2.56 -6.30
C ASN A 29 -15.82 1.64 -6.62
N SER A 30 -15.73 0.40 -6.17
CA SER A 30 -16.64 -0.67 -6.54
C SER A 30 -17.38 -1.29 -5.38
N SER A 31 -17.22 -0.77 -4.16
CA SER A 31 -17.92 -1.30 -2.97
C SER A 31 -19.44 -1.37 -3.14
N SER A 32 -20.05 -0.43 -3.87
CA SER A 32 -21.49 -0.43 -4.14
C SER A 32 -21.96 -1.51 -5.14
N VAL A 33 -21.04 -2.09 -5.92
CA VAL A 33 -21.34 -3.05 -6.99
C VAL A 33 -20.79 -4.45 -6.68
N PHE A 34 -19.57 -4.52 -6.15
CA PHE A 34 -18.80 -5.75 -5.94
C PHE A 34 -18.43 -5.98 -4.46
N GLY A 35 -18.74 -5.04 -3.56
CA GLY A 35 -18.48 -5.18 -2.12
C GLY A 35 -17.01 -5.55 -1.84
N LEU A 36 -16.81 -6.64 -1.09
CA LEU A 36 -15.49 -7.16 -0.71
C LEU A 36 -14.63 -7.60 -1.91
N ALA A 37 -15.23 -7.97 -3.05
CA ALA A 37 -14.47 -8.44 -4.20
C ALA A 37 -13.55 -7.36 -4.79
N GLY A 38 -13.91 -6.08 -4.65
CA GLY A 38 -13.05 -4.96 -5.04
C GLY A 38 -11.74 -4.91 -4.24
N VAL A 39 -11.82 -5.15 -2.93
CA VAL A 39 -10.65 -5.19 -2.02
C VAL A 39 -9.75 -6.38 -2.38
N ILE A 40 -10.34 -7.56 -2.57
CA ILE A 40 -9.59 -8.78 -2.94
C ILE A 40 -8.88 -8.60 -4.29
N ALA A 41 -9.53 -7.96 -5.27
CA ALA A 41 -8.93 -7.68 -6.58
C ALA A 41 -7.69 -6.77 -6.44
N ILE A 42 -7.76 -5.72 -5.61
CA ILE A 42 -6.60 -4.86 -5.32
C ILE A 42 -5.50 -5.65 -4.61
N GLY A 43 -5.84 -6.53 -3.67
CA GLY A 43 -4.87 -7.42 -3.03
C GLY A 43 -4.08 -8.25 -4.03
N TRP A 44 -4.75 -8.86 -5.01
CA TRP A 44 -4.07 -9.60 -6.09
C TRP A 44 -3.22 -8.70 -6.99
N LEU A 45 -3.69 -7.49 -7.31
CA LEU A 45 -2.90 -6.51 -8.05
C LEU A 45 -1.65 -6.09 -7.28
N ALA A 46 -1.74 -5.94 -5.95
CA ALA A 46 -0.61 -5.63 -5.08
C ALA A 46 0.40 -6.79 -5.04
N LEU A 47 -0.05 -8.05 -5.02
CA LEU A 47 0.83 -9.22 -5.15
C LEU A 47 1.57 -9.24 -6.49
N VAL A 48 0.86 -9.00 -7.60
CA VAL A 48 1.50 -8.90 -8.93
C VAL A 48 2.51 -7.75 -8.94
N TRP A 49 2.17 -6.62 -8.34
CA TRP A 49 3.06 -5.47 -8.20
C TRP A 49 4.31 -5.81 -7.39
N LEU A 50 4.20 -6.55 -6.28
CA LEU A 50 5.33 -7.03 -5.51
C LEU A 50 6.26 -7.90 -6.36
N VAL A 51 5.71 -8.83 -7.16
CA VAL A 51 6.51 -9.64 -8.10
C VAL A 51 7.22 -8.78 -9.14
N VAL A 52 6.57 -7.73 -9.65
CA VAL A 52 7.19 -6.77 -10.58
C VAL A 52 8.35 -6.02 -9.92
N LEU A 53 8.19 -5.56 -8.68
CA LEU A 53 9.25 -4.90 -7.92
C LEU A 53 10.46 -5.82 -7.70
N LEU A 54 10.21 -7.04 -7.19
CA LEU A 54 11.26 -8.02 -6.90
C LEU A 54 11.99 -8.46 -8.18
N SER A 55 11.25 -8.71 -9.27
CA SER A 55 11.84 -9.08 -10.56
C SER A 55 12.63 -7.93 -11.19
N GLY A 56 12.14 -6.69 -11.09
CA GLY A 56 12.86 -5.50 -11.51
C GLY A 56 14.19 -5.34 -10.76
N PHE A 57 14.15 -5.51 -9.44
CA PHE A 57 15.36 -5.47 -8.62
C PHE A 57 16.36 -6.56 -9.00
N TYR A 58 15.88 -7.81 -9.10
CA TYR A 58 16.69 -8.96 -9.48
C TYR A 58 17.36 -8.77 -10.84
N VAL A 59 16.61 -8.39 -11.88
CA VAL A 59 17.12 -8.26 -13.24
C VAL A 59 18.18 -7.17 -13.36
N TRP A 60 18.03 -6.05 -12.65
CA TRP A 60 18.87 -4.87 -12.84
C TRP A 60 20.02 -4.74 -11.85
N TYR A 61 19.86 -5.21 -10.61
CA TYR A 61 20.83 -4.97 -9.53
C TYR A 61 21.50 -6.25 -9.02
N TRP A 62 20.97 -7.43 -9.34
CA TRP A 62 21.52 -8.73 -8.92
C TRP A 62 22.11 -9.54 -10.10
N PRO A 63 23.17 -10.36 -9.92
CA PRO A 63 24.23 -10.30 -8.90
C PRO A 63 25.42 -9.47 -9.40
N GLY A 64 25.97 -8.62 -8.53
CA GLY A 64 27.32 -8.04 -8.71
C GLY A 64 27.42 -6.54 -8.44
N ALA A 65 28.39 -6.17 -7.60
CA ALA A 65 28.67 -4.78 -7.19
C ALA A 65 28.88 -3.80 -8.35
N LYS A 66 29.33 -4.27 -9.52
CA LYS A 66 29.48 -3.43 -10.73
C LYS A 66 28.14 -2.88 -11.25
N ARG A 67 27.03 -3.59 -11.02
CA ARG A 67 25.67 -3.13 -11.37
C ARG A 67 25.21 -2.02 -10.43
N TRP A 68 25.61 -2.09 -9.16
CA TRP A 68 25.34 -1.07 -8.14
C TRP A 68 26.10 0.22 -8.41
N ALA A 69 27.38 0.14 -8.78
CA ALA A 69 28.24 1.31 -9.02
C ALA A 69 27.72 2.28 -10.10
N ASN A 70 26.79 1.84 -10.96
CA ASN A 70 26.19 2.67 -12.00
C ASN A 70 24.65 2.75 -11.89
N ALA A 71 24.05 2.23 -10.82
CA ALA A 71 22.60 2.04 -10.74
C ALA A 71 21.81 3.36 -10.75
N THR A 72 22.39 4.44 -10.22
CA THR A 72 21.80 5.78 -10.17
C THR A 72 22.30 6.72 -11.26
N ARG A 73 23.19 6.24 -12.15
CA ARG A 73 23.81 7.09 -13.18
C ARG A 73 22.86 7.36 -14.33
N VAL A 74 22.42 8.61 -14.49
CA VAL A 74 21.58 9.06 -15.60
C VAL A 74 22.40 9.68 -16.73
N ARG A 75 22.49 9.01 -17.88
CA ARG A 75 23.26 9.53 -19.03
C ARG A 75 22.39 10.47 -19.88
N ARG A 76 22.82 11.74 -19.97
CA ARG A 76 22.25 12.73 -20.88
C ARG A 76 22.88 12.62 -22.28
N GLY A 77 22.17 13.06 -23.32
CA GLY A 77 22.69 13.14 -24.69
C GLY A 77 22.77 11.82 -25.48
N ARG A 78 22.34 10.68 -24.92
CA ARG A 78 22.38 9.36 -25.61
C ARG A 78 21.04 8.93 -26.25
N GLY A 79 20.13 9.89 -26.43
CA GLY A 79 18.79 9.67 -26.96
C GLY A 79 17.73 9.34 -25.90
N ARG A 80 16.45 9.56 -26.25
CA ARG A 80 15.30 9.49 -25.34
C ARG A 80 15.14 8.14 -24.64
N PHE A 81 15.35 7.03 -25.37
CA PHE A 81 15.22 5.68 -24.81
C PHE A 81 16.24 5.40 -23.71
N THR A 82 17.51 5.76 -23.92
CA THR A 82 18.57 5.54 -22.92
C THR A 82 18.36 6.41 -21.70
N PHE A 83 17.94 7.67 -21.90
CA PHE A 83 17.61 8.56 -20.78
C PHE A 83 16.46 8.02 -19.93
N GLN A 84 15.34 7.60 -20.54
CA GLN A 84 14.21 7.00 -19.84
C GLN A 84 14.59 5.71 -19.11
N LEU A 85 15.42 4.86 -19.73
CA LEU A 85 15.88 3.62 -19.12
C LEU A 85 16.76 3.88 -17.90
N ASP A 86 17.70 4.82 -17.99
CA ASP A 86 18.57 5.16 -16.87
C ASP A 86 17.75 5.79 -15.73
N LEU A 87 16.77 6.66 -16.06
CA LEU A 87 15.89 7.27 -15.05
C LEU A 87 14.98 6.23 -14.37
N HIS A 88 14.35 5.33 -15.13
CA HIS A 88 13.50 4.28 -14.59
C HIS A 88 14.26 3.38 -13.61
N LYS A 89 15.52 3.05 -13.92
CA LYS A 89 16.38 2.30 -12.99
C LYS A 89 16.72 3.13 -11.75
N ALA A 90 17.25 4.34 -11.93
CA ALA A 90 17.66 5.17 -10.82
C ALA A 90 16.50 5.42 -9.84
N VAL A 91 15.33 5.82 -10.35
CA VAL A 91 14.12 6.02 -9.56
C VAL A 91 13.67 4.70 -8.94
N GLY A 92 13.57 3.62 -9.72
CA GLY A 92 13.14 2.32 -9.22
C GLY A 92 14.03 1.75 -8.12
N LEU A 93 15.35 2.02 -8.14
CA LEU A 93 16.26 1.63 -7.05
C LEU A 93 16.02 2.48 -5.80
N LEU A 94 15.98 3.81 -5.96
CA LEU A 94 15.81 4.75 -4.85
C LEU A 94 14.47 4.55 -4.14
N SER A 95 13.43 4.16 -4.87
CA SER A 95 12.11 3.90 -4.32
C SER A 95 11.85 2.43 -3.99
N PHE A 96 12.81 1.50 -4.20
CA PHE A 96 12.56 0.07 -4.08
C PHE A 96 12.09 -0.33 -2.68
N VAL A 97 12.87 0.00 -1.65
CA VAL A 97 12.57 -0.34 -0.26
C VAL A 97 11.20 0.23 0.18
N PRO A 98 10.92 1.53 0.05
CA PRO A 98 9.64 2.05 0.51
C PRO A 98 8.47 1.55 -0.33
N LEU A 99 8.63 1.30 -1.64
CA LEU A 99 7.55 0.71 -2.44
C LEU A 99 7.28 -0.75 -2.05
N VAL A 100 8.30 -1.54 -1.69
CA VAL A 100 8.08 -2.89 -1.15
C VAL A 100 7.33 -2.81 0.18
N ALA A 101 7.75 -1.93 1.09
CA ALA A 101 7.08 -1.76 2.39
C ALA A 101 5.60 -1.36 2.23
N VAL A 102 5.29 -0.36 1.41
CA VAL A 102 3.91 0.06 1.13
C VAL A 102 3.10 -1.04 0.43
N THR A 103 3.74 -1.84 -0.42
CA THR A 103 3.06 -2.96 -1.10
C THR A 103 2.71 -4.08 -0.12
N VAL A 104 3.63 -4.47 0.77
CA VAL A 104 3.38 -5.51 1.79
C VAL A 104 2.30 -5.06 2.76
N THR A 105 2.38 -3.82 3.26
CA THR A 105 1.33 -3.26 4.11
C THR A 105 -0.01 -3.12 3.40
N GLY A 106 0.00 -2.84 2.08
CA GLY A 106 -1.21 -2.82 1.26
C GLY A 106 -1.85 -4.20 1.06
N ILE A 107 -1.03 -5.24 0.90
CA ILE A 107 -1.49 -6.64 0.81
C ILE A 107 -2.22 -7.05 2.09
N ASN A 108 -1.77 -6.56 3.25
CA ASN A 108 -2.40 -6.83 4.55
C ASN A 108 -3.90 -6.48 4.58
N PHE A 109 -4.31 -5.37 3.96
CA PHE A 109 -5.72 -4.97 3.96
C PHE A 109 -6.65 -5.94 3.21
N ALA A 110 -6.10 -6.75 2.30
CA ALA A 110 -6.87 -7.76 1.57
C ALA A 110 -6.67 -9.18 2.12
N PHE A 111 -5.49 -9.46 2.67
CA PHE A 111 -5.04 -10.80 3.07
C PHE A 111 -4.34 -10.75 4.44
N PRO A 112 -5.04 -10.34 5.52
CA PRO A 112 -4.41 -10.10 6.82
C PRO A 112 -3.83 -11.38 7.42
N SER A 113 -4.58 -12.48 7.42
CA SER A 113 -4.10 -13.76 7.98
C SER A 113 -2.84 -14.30 7.31
N GLN A 114 -2.73 -14.16 5.98
CA GLN A 114 -1.52 -14.57 5.25
C GLN A 114 -0.32 -13.69 5.58
N VAL A 115 -0.56 -12.43 5.94
CA VAL A 115 0.49 -11.49 6.35
C VAL A 115 0.89 -11.73 7.80
N GLU A 116 -0.06 -12.03 8.69
CA GLU A 116 0.18 -12.44 10.07
C GLU A 116 1.13 -13.65 10.12
N ASP A 117 0.86 -14.70 9.34
CA ASP A 117 1.74 -15.87 9.21
C ASP A 117 3.18 -15.47 8.82
N VAL A 118 3.31 -14.51 7.89
CA VAL A 118 4.62 -14.02 7.45
C VAL A 118 5.30 -13.21 8.55
N VAL A 119 4.56 -12.42 9.31
CA VAL A 119 5.09 -11.65 10.45
C VAL A 119 5.62 -12.61 11.51
N GLU A 120 4.90 -13.66 11.87
CA GLU A 120 5.39 -14.68 12.81
C GLU A 120 6.72 -15.28 12.36
N ILE A 121 6.81 -15.68 11.07
CA ILE A 121 8.03 -16.25 10.49
C ILE A 121 9.20 -15.26 10.52
N VAL A 122 8.98 -14.01 10.09
CA VAL A 122 10.04 -13.01 9.94
C VAL A 122 10.51 -12.46 11.29
N THR A 123 9.61 -12.36 12.26
CA THR A 123 9.92 -11.85 13.59
C THR A 123 10.42 -12.95 14.54
N PHE A 124 10.30 -14.22 14.16
CA PHE A 124 10.54 -15.37 15.02
C PHE A 124 9.70 -15.31 16.31
N GLY A 125 8.49 -14.74 16.21
CA GLY A 125 7.55 -14.55 17.30
C GLY A 125 6.17 -15.13 16.98
N SER A 126 5.23 -14.93 17.87
CA SER A 126 3.81 -15.32 17.69
C SER A 126 2.97 -14.07 17.57
N TYR A 127 2.03 -14.05 16.64
CA TYR A 127 1.04 -12.99 16.55
C TYR A 127 -0.14 -13.38 17.43
N ASP A 128 -0.40 -12.54 18.43
CA ASP A 128 -1.55 -12.68 19.33
C ASP A 128 -2.62 -11.67 18.87
N PRO A 129 -3.66 -12.10 18.13
CA PRO A 129 -4.71 -11.18 17.70
C PRO A 129 -5.49 -10.62 18.90
N PRO A 130 -6.07 -9.40 18.77
CA PRO A 130 -6.98 -8.85 19.77
C PRO A 130 -8.13 -9.82 20.10
N SER A 131 -8.68 -9.72 21.31
CA SER A 131 -9.78 -10.59 21.69
C SER A 131 -11.09 -10.10 21.06
N ASP A 132 -11.59 -10.80 20.04
CA ASP A 132 -12.88 -10.49 19.39
C ASP A 132 -14.11 -10.46 20.33
N ALA A 133 -13.96 -10.86 21.59
CA ALA A 133 -15.03 -10.97 22.56
C ALA A 133 -14.91 -9.87 23.64
N LEU A 134 -15.31 -8.65 23.29
CA LEU A 134 -15.63 -7.67 24.31
C LEU A 134 -16.69 -8.27 25.26
N PRO A 135 -16.49 -8.18 26.59
CA PRO A 135 -17.48 -8.65 27.53
C PRO A 135 -18.79 -7.87 27.32
N LEU A 136 -19.87 -8.59 27.05
CA LEU A 136 -21.20 -8.00 27.01
C LEU A 136 -21.57 -7.49 28.41
N SER A 137 -22.12 -6.27 28.46
CA SER A 137 -22.68 -5.70 29.70
C SER A 137 -23.74 -6.64 30.31
N GLN A 138 -24.26 -6.35 31.51
CA GLN A 138 -25.41 -7.11 32.04
C GLN A 138 -26.62 -6.21 32.18
N THR A 139 -27.77 -6.62 31.65
CA THR A 139 -29.02 -5.85 31.75
C THR A 139 -29.39 -5.59 33.20
N ARG A 140 -29.59 -4.31 33.54
CA ARG A 140 -30.01 -3.88 34.87
C ARG A 140 -31.44 -3.32 34.81
N PRO A 141 -32.42 -3.93 35.48
CA PRO A 141 -33.80 -3.45 35.48
C PRO A 141 -33.89 -1.98 35.93
N GLY A 142 -34.46 -1.12 35.09
CA GLY A 142 -34.64 0.31 35.36
C GLY A 142 -33.41 1.18 35.13
N ALA A 143 -32.24 0.62 34.82
CA ALA A 143 -31.08 1.39 34.42
C ALA A 143 -31.20 1.80 32.94
N LYS A 144 -30.86 3.05 32.65
CA LYS A 144 -30.71 3.53 31.27
C LYS A 144 -29.24 3.37 30.85
N PRO A 145 -28.96 2.93 29.61
CA PRO A 145 -27.61 2.98 29.08
C PRO A 145 -27.05 4.40 29.13
N ILE A 146 -25.75 4.53 29.38
CA ILE A 146 -25.00 5.76 29.18
C ILE A 146 -25.03 6.12 27.69
N GLY A 147 -24.90 7.40 27.36
CA GLY A 147 -24.74 7.83 25.97
C GLY A 147 -23.32 7.62 25.47
N GLU A 148 -23.14 7.64 24.14
CA GLU A 148 -21.83 7.61 23.47
C GLU A 148 -20.88 8.71 24.01
N GLU A 149 -21.39 9.93 24.20
CA GLU A 149 -20.62 11.05 24.76
C GLU A 149 -20.07 10.73 26.16
N ALA A 150 -20.86 10.11 27.03
CA ALA A 150 -20.41 9.72 28.36
C ALA A 150 -19.33 8.62 28.28
N ALA A 151 -19.44 7.69 27.33
CA ALA A 151 -18.40 6.68 27.10
C ALA A 151 -17.10 7.32 26.58
N MET A 152 -17.17 8.34 25.72
CA MET A 152 -16.01 9.12 25.28
C MET A 152 -15.35 9.87 26.43
N ASP A 153 -16.15 10.52 27.28
CA ASP A 153 -15.65 11.23 28.46
C ASP A 153 -14.94 10.28 29.42
N ILE A 154 -15.48 9.07 29.62
CA ILE A 154 -14.83 8.03 30.43
C ILE A 154 -13.50 7.62 29.82
N ALA A 155 -13.44 7.35 28.52
CA ALA A 155 -12.21 6.94 27.84
C ALA A 155 -11.15 8.06 27.86
N THR A 156 -11.52 9.29 27.55
CA THR A 156 -10.59 10.45 27.54
C THR A 156 -10.15 10.88 28.94
N ALA A 157 -10.93 10.56 29.98
CA ALA A 157 -10.52 10.75 31.37
C ALA A 157 -9.41 9.78 31.82
N LEU A 158 -9.22 8.64 31.13
CA LEU A 158 -8.11 7.72 31.42
C LEU A 158 -6.76 8.33 31.05
N ASP A 159 -6.71 9.03 29.92
CA ASP A 159 -5.54 9.77 29.44
C ASP A 159 -5.98 10.90 28.50
N THR A 160 -5.63 12.14 28.84
CA THR A 160 -5.94 13.33 28.04
C THR A 160 -5.29 13.34 26.65
N SER A 161 -4.32 12.46 26.39
CA SER A 161 -3.70 12.27 25.07
C SER A 161 -4.54 11.40 24.12
N ILE A 162 -5.54 10.68 24.63
CA ILE A 162 -6.46 9.86 23.84
C ILE A 162 -7.27 10.74 22.89
N LYS A 163 -7.17 10.45 21.59
CA LYS A 163 -8.07 10.99 20.57
C LYS A 163 -9.01 9.87 20.12
N VAL A 164 -10.29 9.99 20.49
CA VAL A 164 -11.30 9.00 20.10
C VAL A 164 -11.53 9.05 18.59
N HIS A 165 -11.29 7.94 17.89
CA HIS A 165 -11.47 7.83 16.45
C HIS A 165 -12.90 7.39 16.08
N TYR A 166 -13.40 6.33 16.72
CA TYR A 166 -14.77 5.87 16.58
C TYR A 166 -15.23 5.10 17.83
N ILE A 167 -16.56 4.92 17.93
CA ILE A 167 -17.22 4.11 18.94
C ILE A 167 -17.93 2.96 18.24
N ASP A 168 -17.68 1.73 18.68
CA ASP A 168 -18.42 0.56 18.25
C ASP A 168 -19.29 0.06 19.41
N PRO A 169 -20.62 0.28 19.38
CA PRO A 169 -21.50 -0.39 20.29
C PRO A 169 -21.59 -1.86 19.88
N THR A 170 -21.12 -2.80 20.71
CA THR A 170 -21.16 -4.25 20.41
C THR A 170 -22.59 -4.66 19.98
N GLY A 171 -22.78 -4.80 18.67
CA GLY A 171 -24.10 -4.80 18.05
C GLY A 171 -24.82 -6.13 18.16
N GLY A 172 -26.03 -6.13 18.73
CA GLY A 172 -27.04 -7.15 18.43
C GLY A 172 -27.81 -7.77 19.61
N SER A 173 -27.38 -7.55 20.86
CA SER A 173 -28.11 -8.05 22.03
C SER A 173 -28.80 -6.91 22.78
N SER A 174 -29.76 -7.20 23.66
CA SER A 174 -30.41 -6.21 24.58
C SER A 174 -29.45 -5.58 25.60
N VAL A 175 -28.17 -5.72 25.32
CA VAL A 175 -26.97 -5.44 26.07
C VAL A 175 -25.93 -4.98 25.03
N ALA A 176 -25.36 -3.79 25.22
CA ALA A 176 -24.22 -3.31 24.45
C ALA A 176 -23.11 -2.90 25.42
N THR A 177 -21.87 -3.01 24.97
CA THR A 177 -20.68 -2.42 25.58
C THR A 177 -20.17 -1.39 24.59
N TYR A 178 -19.76 -0.22 25.08
CA TYR A 178 -19.16 0.80 24.24
C TYR A 178 -17.67 0.51 24.09
N GLY A 179 -17.26 0.02 22.92
CA GLY A 179 -15.85 -0.06 22.54
C GLY A 179 -15.40 1.30 22.00
N VAL A 180 -14.42 1.92 22.65
CA VAL A 180 -13.84 3.19 22.23
C VAL A 180 -12.46 2.91 21.67
N VAL A 181 -12.28 3.11 20.37
CA VAL A 181 -10.96 3.04 19.75
C VAL A 181 -10.33 4.42 19.76
N ALA A 182 -9.21 4.50 20.46
CA ALA A 182 -8.45 5.68 20.74
C ALA A 182 -7.09 5.62 20.06
N GLU A 183 -6.72 6.71 19.41
CA GLU A 183 -5.39 6.90 18.86
C GLU A 183 -4.53 7.68 19.86
N VAL A 184 -3.33 7.17 20.15
CA VAL A 184 -2.29 7.85 20.92
C VAL A 184 -1.00 7.90 20.11
N ASP A 185 -0.27 9.01 20.21
CA ASP A 185 1.05 9.13 19.57
C ASP A 185 2.01 8.12 20.20
N SER A 186 2.50 7.15 19.42
CA SER A 186 3.58 6.24 19.81
C SER A 186 4.90 6.68 19.19
N ALA A 187 5.99 6.49 19.95
CA ALA A 187 7.36 6.69 19.46
C ALA A 187 8.08 5.34 19.23
N PHE A 188 7.31 4.26 19.07
CA PHE A 188 7.86 2.90 19.03
C PHE A 188 8.83 2.75 17.85
N LEU A 189 10.03 2.22 18.15
CA LEU A 189 11.16 2.06 17.23
C LEU A 189 11.54 3.31 16.42
N GLY A 190 11.33 4.51 16.99
CA GLY A 190 11.75 5.77 16.40
C GLY A 190 10.80 6.35 15.36
N MET A 191 9.59 5.81 15.25
CA MET A 191 8.51 6.36 14.43
C MET A 191 7.83 7.53 15.15
N VAL A 192 8.39 8.72 15.04
CA VAL A 192 7.85 9.92 15.68
C VAL A 192 6.50 10.30 15.05
N GLY A 193 5.42 10.19 15.82
CA GLY A 193 4.06 10.40 15.34
C GLY A 193 3.44 9.14 14.73
N GLY A 194 3.97 7.95 15.07
CA GLY A 194 3.26 6.70 14.85
C GLY A 194 1.95 6.68 15.63
N GLN A 195 0.95 5.99 15.08
CA GLN A 195 -0.34 5.81 15.73
C GLN A 195 -0.31 4.49 16.50
N ARG A 196 -0.71 4.54 17.77
CA ARG A 196 -1.01 3.37 18.59
C ARG A 196 -2.49 3.39 18.89
N ASP A 197 -3.14 2.30 18.53
CA ASP A 197 -4.55 2.08 18.83
C ASP A 197 -4.70 1.46 20.21
N ILE A 198 -5.61 2.01 20.99
CA ILE A 198 -6.05 1.48 22.29
C ILE A 198 -7.55 1.30 22.20
N GLU A 199 -8.05 0.13 22.59
CA GLU A 199 -9.47 -0.12 22.72
C GLU A 199 -9.89 -0.09 24.19
N VAL A 200 -10.85 0.77 24.52
CA VAL A 200 -11.40 0.89 25.87
C VAL A 200 -12.85 0.43 25.84
N ALA A 201 -13.16 -0.66 26.53
CA ALA A 201 -14.52 -1.17 26.64
C ALA A 201 -15.20 -0.64 27.91
N VAL A 202 -16.35 -0.01 27.75
CA VAL A 202 -17.12 0.59 28.85
C VAL A 202 -18.49 -0.08 28.97
N ASP A 203 -18.83 -0.57 30.17
CA ASP A 203 -20.13 -1.17 30.44
C ASP A 203 -21.22 -0.10 30.35
N GLN A 204 -22.22 -0.34 29.49
CA GLN A 204 -23.19 0.68 29.14
C GLN A 204 -24.10 1.09 30.30
N TYR A 205 -24.29 0.26 31.33
CA TYR A 205 -25.22 0.56 32.41
C TYR A 205 -24.54 1.17 33.63
N THR A 206 -23.23 0.97 33.76
CA THR A 206 -22.45 1.45 34.91
C THR A 206 -21.47 2.54 34.59
N GLY A 207 -21.00 2.62 33.35
CA GLY A 207 -19.84 3.46 33.01
C GLY A 207 -18.52 2.94 33.57
N HIS A 208 -18.46 1.69 34.06
CA HIS A 208 -17.18 1.10 34.46
C HIS A 208 -16.41 0.62 33.22
N VAL A 209 -15.12 0.91 33.20
CA VAL A 209 -14.19 0.35 32.22
C VAL A 209 -14.03 -1.15 32.51
N VAL A 210 -14.37 -1.98 31.54
CA VAL A 210 -14.39 -3.44 31.65
C VAL A 210 -13.11 -4.05 31.09
N SER A 211 -12.57 -3.48 30.01
CA SER A 211 -11.27 -3.84 29.46
C SER A 211 -10.58 -2.63 28.84
N ILE A 212 -9.25 -2.68 28.82
CA ILE A 212 -8.39 -1.79 28.06
C ILE A 212 -7.45 -2.71 27.30
N GLU A 213 -7.61 -2.76 25.98
CA GLU A 213 -6.68 -3.46 25.09
C GLU A 213 -5.69 -2.44 24.54
N ASP A 214 -4.40 -2.71 24.81
CA ASP A 214 -3.31 -1.82 24.46
C ASP A 214 -2.16 -2.64 23.87
N HIS A 215 -2.03 -2.57 22.55
CA HIS A 215 -1.04 -3.34 21.81
C HIS A 215 0.41 -2.96 22.12
N ALA A 216 0.64 -1.84 22.82
CA ALA A 216 1.98 -1.45 23.26
C ALA A 216 2.60 -2.47 24.23
N LEU A 217 1.77 -3.25 24.92
CA LEU A 217 2.20 -4.27 25.89
C LEU A 217 2.42 -5.65 25.26
N ASP A 218 2.01 -5.84 24.01
CA ASP A 218 2.08 -7.13 23.35
C ASP A 218 3.53 -7.54 23.03
N ASN A 219 3.70 -8.79 22.63
CA ASN A 219 4.99 -9.27 22.14
C ASN A 219 5.44 -8.46 20.90
N PHE A 220 6.72 -8.58 20.52
CA PHE A 220 7.29 -7.79 19.43
C PHE A 220 6.56 -7.98 18.09
N ALA A 221 6.11 -9.20 17.77
CA ALA A 221 5.48 -9.52 16.50
C ALA A 221 4.12 -8.83 16.37
N THR A 222 3.26 -8.99 17.38
CA THR A 222 1.96 -8.30 17.47
C THR A 222 2.13 -6.79 17.42
N ARG A 223 3.03 -6.25 18.24
CA ARG A 223 3.26 -4.80 18.29
C ARG A 223 3.80 -4.24 16.98
N ALA A 224 4.74 -4.94 16.33
CA ALA A 224 5.24 -4.56 15.00
C ALA A 224 4.13 -4.63 13.94
N TYR A 225 3.21 -5.59 14.03
CA TYR A 225 2.06 -5.67 13.12
C TYR A 225 1.14 -4.45 13.28
N HIS A 226 0.62 -4.21 14.49
CA HIS A 226 -0.35 -3.14 14.73
C HIS A 226 0.24 -1.73 14.59
N GLU A 227 1.44 -1.49 15.12
CA GLU A 227 2.01 -0.15 15.13
C GLU A 227 2.71 0.25 13.81
N TRP A 228 3.08 -0.71 12.95
CA TRP A 228 3.83 -0.39 11.72
C TRP A 228 2.97 -0.43 10.46
N PHE A 229 2.05 -1.38 10.33
CA PHE A 229 1.40 -1.63 9.05
C PHE A 229 0.62 -0.42 8.54
N TYR A 230 -0.24 0.16 9.39
CA TYR A 230 -1.02 1.33 9.01
C TYR A 230 -0.13 2.57 8.82
N PRO A 231 0.71 2.99 9.79
CA PRO A 231 1.50 4.21 9.64
C PRO A 231 2.51 4.13 8.49
N VAL A 232 3.13 2.98 8.22
CA VAL A 232 4.05 2.80 7.09
C VAL A 232 3.30 2.84 5.76
N HIS A 233 2.06 2.35 5.70
CA HIS A 233 1.26 2.44 4.49
C HIS A 233 0.88 3.89 4.18
N THR A 234 0.41 4.63 5.18
CA THR A 234 -0.09 6.02 5.05
C THR A 234 1.03 7.07 5.08
N GLY A 235 2.20 6.72 5.62
CA GLY A 235 3.36 7.61 5.77
C GLY A 235 3.31 8.51 7.00
N GLU A 236 2.58 8.14 8.04
CA GLU A 236 2.28 9.03 9.19
C GLU A 236 3.35 9.02 10.30
N PHE A 237 4.27 8.05 10.26
CA PHE A 237 5.29 7.79 11.27
C PHE A 237 6.44 8.82 11.43
N GLY A 238 6.38 9.95 10.75
CA GLY A 238 7.39 11.03 10.82
C GLY A 238 6.80 12.41 10.57
N GLY A 239 5.50 12.57 10.86
CA GLY A 239 4.75 13.80 10.70
C GLY A 239 4.68 14.30 9.25
N LEU A 240 4.78 15.62 9.07
CA LEU A 240 4.60 16.24 7.75
C LEU A 240 5.66 15.79 6.73
N THR A 241 6.89 15.53 7.17
CA THR A 241 7.99 15.17 6.28
C THR A 241 7.74 13.83 5.60
N THR A 242 7.37 12.80 6.36
CA THR A 242 7.05 11.47 5.80
C THR A 242 5.79 11.53 4.97
N ARG A 243 4.76 12.27 5.38
CA ARG A 243 3.53 12.48 4.59
C ARG A 243 3.82 13.07 3.21
N LEU A 244 4.62 14.14 3.13
CA LEU A 244 5.01 14.74 1.85
C LEU A 244 5.84 13.79 0.99
N LEU A 245 6.75 13.04 1.60
CA LEU A 245 7.55 12.04 0.91
C LEU A 245 6.67 10.88 0.39
N TRP A 246 5.66 10.46 1.14
CA TRP A 246 4.68 9.44 0.74
C TRP A 246 3.80 9.89 -0.41
N VAL A 247 3.42 11.17 -0.48
CA VAL A 247 2.73 11.71 -1.67
C VAL A 247 3.60 11.54 -2.92
N VAL A 248 4.90 11.89 -2.84
CA VAL A 248 5.82 11.71 -3.97
C VAL A 248 5.97 10.24 -4.32
N LEU A 249 6.20 9.38 -3.33
CA LEU A 249 6.34 7.93 -3.53
C LEU A 249 5.07 7.30 -4.10
N GLY A 250 3.88 7.71 -3.66
CA GLY A 250 2.59 7.23 -4.15
C GLY A 250 2.33 7.56 -5.62
N LEU A 251 2.97 8.61 -6.15
CA LEU A 251 2.93 8.94 -7.58
C LEU A 251 3.95 8.15 -8.42
N LEU A 252 5.01 7.61 -7.80
CA LEU A 252 6.06 6.89 -8.52
C LEU A 252 5.58 5.62 -9.23
N PRO A 253 4.69 4.76 -8.68
CA PRO A 253 4.17 3.61 -9.40
C PRO A 253 3.59 3.97 -10.77
N ALA A 254 2.83 5.07 -10.87
CA ALA A 254 2.29 5.54 -12.14
C ALA A 254 3.41 5.95 -13.13
N VAL A 255 4.41 6.69 -12.64
CA VAL A 255 5.57 7.12 -13.46
C VAL A 255 6.41 5.92 -13.92
N LEU A 256 6.63 4.95 -13.05
CA LEU A 256 7.39 3.72 -13.34
C LEU A 256 6.62 2.82 -14.31
N ALA A 257 5.31 2.64 -14.12
CA ALA A 257 4.46 1.90 -15.05
C ALA A 257 4.46 2.54 -16.45
N TRP A 258 4.30 3.86 -16.53
CA TRP A 258 4.34 4.60 -17.79
C TRP A 258 5.70 4.49 -18.49
N SER A 259 6.80 4.74 -17.78
CA SER A 259 8.15 4.63 -18.34
C SER A 259 8.51 3.19 -18.75
N GLY A 260 8.11 2.18 -17.97
CA GLY A 260 8.24 0.77 -18.32
C GLY A 260 7.49 0.41 -19.61
N THR A 261 6.23 0.85 -19.71
CA THR A 261 5.34 0.57 -20.85
C THR A 261 5.86 1.22 -22.13
N THR A 262 6.24 2.50 -22.08
CA THR A 262 6.80 3.22 -23.23
C THR A 262 8.08 2.56 -23.74
N MET A 263 8.98 2.14 -22.85
CA MET A 263 10.20 1.41 -23.21
C MET A 263 9.89 0.03 -23.84
N TRP A 264 8.91 -0.69 -23.30
CA TRP A 264 8.46 -1.96 -23.86
C TRP A 264 7.90 -1.80 -25.28
N LEU A 265 7.04 -0.81 -25.51
CA LEU A 265 6.49 -0.50 -26.84
C LEU A 265 7.58 -0.14 -27.85
N VAL A 266 8.59 0.63 -27.45
CA VAL A 266 9.76 0.95 -28.30
C VAL A 266 10.53 -0.32 -28.67
N ARG A 267 10.76 -1.22 -27.70
CA ARG A 267 11.43 -2.50 -27.96
C ARG A 267 10.61 -3.41 -28.87
N LEU A 268 9.29 -3.45 -28.70
CA LEU A 268 8.40 -4.25 -29.53
C LEU A 268 8.43 -3.78 -30.99
N LYS A 269 8.34 -2.48 -31.23
CA LYS A 269 8.46 -1.89 -32.59
C LYS A 269 9.79 -2.23 -33.24
N LYS A 270 10.91 -2.17 -32.48
CA LYS A 270 12.23 -2.56 -32.99
C LYS A 270 12.32 -4.04 -33.33
N ARG A 271 11.76 -4.93 -32.51
CA ARG A 271 11.70 -6.38 -32.77
C ARG A 271 10.92 -6.68 -34.05
N ARG A 272 9.73 -6.10 -34.21
CA ARG A 272 8.90 -6.25 -35.42
C ARG A 272 9.62 -5.78 -36.69
N ARG A 273 10.30 -4.63 -36.65
CA ARG A 273 11.09 -4.12 -37.79
C ARG A 273 12.25 -5.04 -38.16
N ARG A 274 12.92 -5.65 -37.17
CA ARG A 274 13.99 -6.62 -37.42
C ARG A 274 13.44 -7.89 -38.08
N ALA A 275 12.34 -8.42 -37.55
CA ALA A 275 11.67 -9.60 -38.10
C ALA A 275 11.22 -9.38 -39.56
N HIS A 276 10.66 -8.21 -39.87
CA HIS A 276 10.25 -7.86 -41.23
C HIS A 276 11.44 -7.75 -42.20
N ARG A 277 12.56 -7.15 -41.77
CA ARG A 277 13.78 -7.08 -42.59
C ARG A 277 14.41 -8.45 -42.85
N SER A 278 14.31 -9.39 -41.91
CA SER A 278 14.81 -10.76 -42.11
C SER A 278 13.91 -11.61 -43.00
N SER A 279 12.64 -11.23 -43.21
CA SER A 279 11.69 -11.97 -44.06
C SER A 279 11.57 -11.42 -45.48
N THR A 280 12.17 -10.25 -45.78
CA THR A 280 12.19 -9.70 -47.15
C THR A 280 13.28 -10.44 -47.94
N PRO A 281 12.94 -11.14 -49.06
CA PRO A 281 13.95 -11.75 -49.91
C PRO A 281 14.92 -10.68 -50.42
N LEU A 282 16.23 -10.95 -50.40
CA LEU A 282 17.19 -10.12 -51.10
C LEU A 282 16.78 -10.10 -52.57
N SER A 283 16.51 -8.91 -53.11
CA SER A 283 16.29 -8.74 -54.54
C SER A 283 17.51 -9.32 -55.27
N PRO A 284 17.34 -10.19 -56.27
CA PRO A 284 18.47 -10.71 -57.02
C PRO A 284 19.24 -9.50 -57.56
N GLY A 285 20.54 -9.45 -57.26
CA GLY A 285 21.42 -8.40 -57.75
C GLY A 285 21.42 -8.38 -59.29
N PRO A 286 21.86 -7.28 -59.91
CA PRO A 286 21.95 -7.21 -61.37
C PRO A 286 22.75 -8.42 -61.86
N GLN A 287 22.16 -9.24 -62.71
CA GLN A 287 22.90 -10.33 -63.35
C GLN A 287 23.94 -9.67 -64.23
N THR A 288 25.20 -9.74 -63.82
CA THR A 288 26.33 -9.42 -64.69
C THR A 288 26.30 -10.46 -65.80
N GLU A 289 25.89 -10.06 -67.00
CA GLU A 289 26.06 -10.87 -68.20
C GLU A 289 27.55 -11.22 -68.32
N ILE A 290 27.84 -12.50 -68.13
CA ILE A 290 29.19 -13.04 -68.34
C ILE A 290 29.40 -13.04 -69.86
N GLY A 291 30.24 -12.11 -70.31
CA GLY A 291 30.67 -12.03 -71.70
C GLY A 291 31.30 -13.35 -72.15
N THR A 292 30.90 -13.79 -73.33
CA THR A 292 31.42 -14.96 -74.05
C THR A 292 32.93 -14.85 -74.27
N GLU A 293 33.66 -15.86 -73.80
CA GLU A 293 35.11 -15.99 -73.95
C GLU A 293 35.46 -16.47 -75.39
N PRO A 294 36.48 -15.92 -76.08
CA PRO A 294 36.85 -16.38 -77.41
C PRO A 294 37.67 -17.68 -77.34
N GLN A 295 37.36 -18.63 -78.22
CA GLN A 295 38.11 -19.88 -78.35
C GLN A 295 39.51 -19.67 -78.94
N PRO A 296 40.52 -20.45 -78.51
CA PRO A 296 41.86 -20.38 -79.07
C PRO A 296 41.95 -21.16 -80.39
N GLU A 297 42.48 -20.52 -81.44
CA GLU A 297 42.89 -21.17 -82.68
C GLU A 297 44.21 -21.94 -82.47
N MET A 298 44.23 -23.21 -82.88
CA MET A 298 45.46 -24.01 -83.02
C MET A 298 46.00 -23.87 -84.45
N PRO A 299 47.34 -23.96 -84.60
CA PRO A 299 47.88 -25.18 -85.22
C PRO A 299 48.96 -25.86 -84.37
#